data_AF-S6BD29-F1
#
_entry.id   AF-S6BD29-F1
#
_cell.length_a   1.000
_cell.length_b   1.000
_cell.length_c   1.000
_cell.angle_alpha   90.00
_cell.angle_beta   90.00
_cell.angle_gamma   90.00
#
_symmetry.space_group_name_H-M   'P 1'
#
loop_
_entity.id
_entity.type
_entity.pdbx_description
1 polymer ?
#
loop_
_entity_poly.entity_id
_entity_poly.type
_entity_poly.pdbx_seq_one_letter_code
_entity_poly.pdbx_strand_id
1 'polypeptide(L)'
;MKTGVFLVSASLVLAPFGLACAAGADREGVIQQYVQAAEGQVDVAAGERLWMTEGVKGRSCTTCHGRDLTRPGKHKRTGKRIEPMAPSVNPKRFTDPKKVAKWFRRNCKWTLGRECTAAEKANLLSWLNSL
;
A
#
# COMPACT_ATOMS: atom_id res chain seq x y z
N MET A 1 20.19 -71.44 -7.32
CA MET A 1 19.79 -70.81 -6.04
C MET A 1 20.25 -69.36 -6.04
N LYS A 2 19.30 -68.45 -5.78
CA LYS A 2 19.44 -67.05 -5.31
C LYS A 2 19.98 -65.97 -6.26
N THR A 3 18.98 -65.27 -6.82
CA THR A 3 18.92 -63.86 -7.22
C THR A 3 19.52 -62.89 -6.19
N GLY A 4 20.10 -61.78 -6.66
CA GLY A 4 20.48 -60.63 -5.84
C GLY A 4 20.16 -59.33 -6.58
N VAL A 5 18.99 -58.78 -6.32
CA VAL A 5 18.56 -57.44 -6.77
C VAL A 5 19.12 -56.42 -5.79
N PHE A 6 19.94 -55.47 -6.26
CA PHE A 6 20.35 -54.31 -5.47
C PHE A 6 19.34 -53.18 -5.65
N LEU A 7 18.56 -52.92 -4.59
CA LEU A 7 17.70 -51.74 -4.47
C LEU A 7 18.57 -50.53 -4.08
N VAL A 8 18.66 -49.53 -4.95
CA VAL A 8 19.20 -48.21 -4.60
C VAL A 8 18.04 -47.38 -4.05
N SER A 9 18.04 -47.16 -2.74
CA SER A 9 17.05 -46.32 -2.05
C SER A 9 17.28 -44.84 -2.39
N ALA A 10 16.35 -44.24 -3.15
CA ALA A 10 16.29 -42.80 -3.34
C ALA A 10 15.81 -42.14 -2.04
N SER A 11 16.72 -41.51 -1.30
CA SER A 11 16.38 -40.70 -0.13
C SER A 11 15.85 -39.34 -0.59
N LEU A 12 14.53 -39.18 -0.52
CA LEU A 12 13.85 -37.91 -0.75
C LEU A 12 14.13 -36.96 0.43
N VAL A 13 15.01 -35.98 0.22
CA VAL A 13 15.28 -34.93 1.20
C VAL A 13 14.06 -34.01 1.24
N LEU A 14 13.22 -34.19 2.26
CA LEU A 14 12.09 -33.32 2.54
C LEU A 14 12.62 -31.98 3.09
N ALA A 15 12.71 -30.96 2.24
CA ALA A 15 13.04 -29.61 2.70
C ALA A 15 11.89 -29.09 3.58
N PRO A 16 12.16 -28.53 4.77
CA PRO A 16 11.12 -27.96 5.60
C PRO A 16 10.61 -26.68 4.94
N PHE A 17 9.35 -26.71 4.48
CA PHE A 17 8.62 -25.51 4.11
C PHE A 17 8.50 -24.65 5.38
N GLY A 18 9.31 -23.58 5.43
CA GLY A 18 9.30 -22.63 6.52
C GLY A 18 7.91 -22.07 6.74
N LEU A 19 7.43 -22.21 7.98
CA LEU A 19 6.21 -21.60 8.46
C LEU A 19 6.37 -20.07 8.36
N ALA A 20 5.80 -19.46 7.33
CA ALA A 20 5.72 -18.01 7.24
C ALA A 20 4.83 -17.52 8.39
N CYS A 21 5.44 -16.90 9.41
CA CYS A 21 4.69 -16.11 10.39
C CYS A 21 3.87 -15.07 9.64
N ALA A 22 2.54 -15.12 9.79
CA ALA A 22 1.68 -14.03 9.40
C ALA A 22 1.99 -12.83 10.33
N ALA A 23 2.94 -11.99 9.93
CA ALA A 23 3.21 -10.73 10.60
C ALA A 23 1.92 -9.89 10.61
N GLY A 24 1.47 -9.49 11.81
CA GLY A 24 0.46 -8.46 11.93
C GLY A 24 0.95 -7.23 11.16
N ALA A 25 0.09 -6.68 10.30
CA ALA A 25 0.49 -5.74 9.25
C ALA A 25 1.41 -4.62 9.76
N ASP A 26 2.69 -4.76 9.48
CA ASP A 26 3.65 -3.68 9.52
C ASP A 26 3.36 -2.74 8.34
N ARG A 27 3.72 -1.47 8.48
CA ARG A 27 3.52 -0.49 7.42
C ARG A 27 4.16 -0.95 6.11
N GLU A 28 5.33 -1.58 6.24
CA GLU A 28 6.12 -2.10 5.12
C GLU A 28 5.33 -3.13 4.32
N GLY A 29 4.74 -4.15 4.97
CA GLY A 29 3.94 -5.17 4.28
C GLY A 29 2.72 -4.61 3.58
N VAL A 30 2.06 -3.59 4.16
CA VAL A 30 0.94 -2.90 3.49
C VAL A 30 1.43 -2.16 2.24
N ILE A 31 2.57 -1.48 2.31
CA ILE A 31 3.14 -0.77 1.16
C ILE A 31 3.57 -1.75 0.07
N GLN A 32 4.29 -2.80 0.47
CA GLN A 32 4.80 -3.80 -0.44
C GLN A 32 3.68 -4.50 -1.22
N GLN A 33 2.51 -4.70 -0.61
CA GLN A 33 1.33 -5.21 -1.33
C GLN A 33 0.98 -4.35 -2.56
N TYR A 34 1.05 -3.02 -2.45
CA TYR A 34 0.76 -2.12 -3.57
C TYR A 34 1.90 -2.06 -4.59
N VAL A 35 3.15 -2.09 -4.12
CA VAL A 35 4.33 -2.17 -5.00
C VAL A 35 4.29 -3.44 -5.85
N GLN A 36 3.97 -4.59 -5.26
CA GLN A 36 3.83 -5.85 -6.00
C GLN A 36 2.66 -5.82 -6.99
N ALA A 37 1.53 -5.22 -6.62
CA ALA A 37 0.40 -5.05 -7.55
C ALA A 37 0.73 -4.12 -8.72
N ALA A 38 1.74 -3.25 -8.58
CA ALA A 38 2.29 -2.41 -9.63
C ALA A 38 3.52 -3.05 -10.32
N GLU A 39 3.74 -4.36 -10.15
CA GLU A 39 4.86 -5.10 -10.74
C GLU A 39 6.24 -4.52 -10.36
N GLY A 40 6.33 -3.94 -9.17
CA GLY A 40 7.55 -3.30 -8.66
C GLY A 40 7.81 -1.89 -9.20
N GLN A 41 6.98 -1.37 -10.11
CA GLN A 41 7.17 -0.04 -10.67
C GLN A 41 6.69 1.04 -9.69
N VAL A 42 7.63 1.87 -9.23
CA VAL A 42 7.36 3.00 -8.33
C VAL A 42 8.03 4.27 -8.84
N ASP A 43 7.24 5.33 -8.97
CA ASP A 43 7.68 6.72 -9.18
C ASP A 43 7.12 7.58 -8.03
N VAL A 44 7.98 7.86 -7.04
CA VAL A 44 7.65 8.69 -5.88
C VAL A 44 7.24 10.11 -6.29
N ALA A 45 7.91 10.69 -7.29
CA ALA A 45 7.59 12.02 -7.78
C ALA A 45 6.23 12.04 -8.49
N ALA A 46 5.83 10.98 -9.18
CA ALA A 46 4.47 10.83 -9.70
C ALA A 46 3.42 10.78 -8.58
N GLY A 47 3.74 10.15 -7.45
CA GLY A 47 2.88 10.12 -6.27
C GLY A 47 2.59 11.54 -5.74
N GLU A 48 3.64 12.34 -5.57
CA GLU A 48 3.52 13.75 -5.18
C GLU A 48 2.72 14.57 -6.20
N ARG A 49 3.02 14.45 -7.50
CA ARG A 49 2.28 15.15 -8.56
C ARG A 49 0.80 14.80 -8.55
N LEU A 50 0.47 13.52 -8.39
CA LEU A 50 -0.92 13.06 -8.33
C LEU A 50 -1.67 13.62 -7.11
N TRP A 51 -0.99 13.78 -5.97
CA TRP A 51 -1.59 14.39 -4.78
C TRP A 51 -2.11 15.82 -5.04
N MET A 52 -1.37 16.58 -5.86
CA MET A 52 -1.67 17.96 -6.20
C MET A 52 -2.61 18.11 -7.40
N THR A 53 -2.73 17.08 -8.24
CA THR A 53 -3.52 17.12 -9.47
C THR A 53 -5.01 17.34 -9.20
N GLU A 54 -5.59 18.29 -9.92
CA GLU A 54 -7.04 18.47 -9.93
C GLU A 54 -7.71 17.40 -10.79
N GLY A 55 -8.63 16.66 -10.18
CA GLY A 55 -9.53 15.75 -10.87
C GLY A 55 -10.90 16.39 -11.09
N VAL A 56 -11.95 15.58 -10.93
CA VAL A 56 -13.32 16.00 -11.23
C VAL A 56 -13.80 17.08 -10.26
N LYS A 57 -14.52 18.07 -10.79
CA LYS A 57 -15.12 19.17 -10.00
C LYS A 57 -14.08 19.97 -9.20
N GLY A 58 -12.87 20.15 -9.75
CA GLY A 58 -11.79 20.93 -9.13
C GLY A 58 -11.32 20.38 -7.79
N ARG A 59 -11.32 19.04 -7.63
CA ARG A 59 -10.93 18.37 -6.38
C ARG A 59 -9.54 17.78 -6.53
N SER A 60 -8.74 17.85 -5.49
CA SER A 60 -7.47 17.13 -5.37
C SER A 60 -7.36 16.48 -3.99
N CYS A 61 -6.32 15.68 -3.75
CA CYS A 61 -6.10 15.09 -2.42
C CYS A 61 -5.94 16.20 -1.36
N THR A 62 -5.34 17.33 -1.75
CA THR A 62 -5.16 18.52 -0.89
C THR A 62 -6.48 19.12 -0.40
N THR A 63 -7.60 18.91 -1.11
CA THR A 63 -8.91 19.46 -0.74
C THR A 63 -9.36 19.03 0.66
N CYS A 64 -8.96 17.84 1.11
CA CYS A 64 -9.26 17.35 2.46
C CYS A 64 -8.02 17.26 3.35
N HIS A 65 -6.85 16.98 2.76
CA HIS A 65 -5.64 16.66 3.51
C HIS A 65 -4.61 17.79 3.59
N GLY A 66 -4.78 18.87 2.81
CA GLY A 66 -3.82 19.96 2.73
C GLY A 66 -2.56 19.61 1.94
N ARG A 67 -1.57 20.52 2.00
CA ARG A 67 -0.24 20.37 1.40
C ARG A 67 0.82 19.94 2.42
N ASP A 68 0.75 20.50 3.63
CA ASP A 68 1.58 20.06 4.75
C ASP A 68 0.95 18.84 5.42
N LEU A 69 1.50 17.66 5.13
CA LEU A 69 0.98 16.37 5.59
C LEU A 69 1.38 16.01 7.02
N THR A 70 2.21 16.85 7.66
CA THR A 70 2.46 16.80 9.10
C THR A 70 1.31 17.44 9.89
N ARG A 71 0.45 18.21 9.23
CA ARG A 71 -0.70 18.88 9.84
C ARG A 71 -1.98 18.09 9.62
N PRO A 72 -2.98 18.28 10.51
CA PRO A 72 -4.29 17.70 10.32
C PRO A 72 -5.00 18.31 9.12
N GLY A 73 -5.67 17.46 8.35
CA GLY A 73 -6.65 17.88 7.35
C GLY A 73 -8.04 18.09 7.94
N LYS A 74 -8.99 18.41 7.06
CA LYS A 74 -10.41 18.60 7.39
C LYS A 74 -11.28 18.12 6.24
N HIS A 75 -12.24 17.25 6.52
CA HIS A 75 -13.14 16.74 5.48
C HIS A 75 -13.96 17.89 4.87
N LYS A 76 -13.87 18.10 3.55
CA LYS A 76 -14.47 19.26 2.83
C LYS A 76 -15.93 19.54 3.22
N ARG A 77 -16.78 18.48 3.27
CA ARG A 77 -18.22 18.63 3.56
C ARG A 77 -18.57 18.75 5.05
N THR A 78 -18.07 17.83 5.88
CA THR A 78 -18.52 17.70 7.28
C THR A 78 -17.69 18.51 8.25
N GLY A 79 -16.53 19.02 7.82
CA GLY A 79 -15.60 19.70 8.70
C GLY A 79 -14.89 18.80 9.72
N LYS A 80 -15.08 17.48 9.66
CA LYS A 80 -14.43 16.55 10.58
C LYS A 80 -12.91 16.59 10.39
N ARG A 81 -12.17 16.68 11.51
CA ARG A 81 -10.70 16.58 11.54
C ARG A 81 -10.23 15.27 10.93
N ILE A 82 -9.16 15.34 10.14
CA ILE A 82 -8.45 14.20 9.59
C ILE A 82 -7.03 14.25 10.15
N GLU A 83 -6.60 13.21 10.86
CA GLU A 83 -5.23 13.16 11.40
C GLU A 83 -4.17 13.36 10.30
N PRO A 84 -2.95 13.82 10.65
CA PRO A 84 -1.85 13.95 9.69
C PRO A 84 -1.62 12.68 8.86
N MET A 85 -1.22 12.85 7.60
CA MET A 85 -0.97 11.75 6.67
C MET A 85 0.48 11.26 6.72
N ALA A 86 1.43 12.14 7.07
CA ALA A 86 2.84 11.84 7.19
C ALA A 86 3.10 10.86 8.37
N PRO A 87 3.71 9.69 8.12
CA PRO A 87 4.07 8.76 9.19
C PRO A 87 5.06 9.31 10.21
N SER A 88 5.91 10.27 9.86
CA SER A 88 6.84 10.95 10.77
C SER A 88 6.16 11.52 12.02
N VAL A 89 4.91 11.98 11.90
CA VAL A 89 4.11 12.51 13.02
C VAL A 89 2.87 11.67 13.34
N ASN A 90 2.58 10.65 12.54
CA ASN A 90 1.46 9.74 12.76
C ASN A 90 1.83 8.29 12.41
N PRO A 91 2.51 7.57 13.31
CA PRO A 91 3.01 6.22 13.03
C PRO A 91 1.91 5.17 12.81
N LYS A 92 0.64 5.49 13.09
CA LYS A 92 -0.50 4.61 12.81
C LYS A 92 -0.94 4.68 11.33
N ARG A 93 -0.29 5.50 10.49
CA ARG A 93 -0.60 5.60 9.06
C ARG A 93 -0.09 4.37 8.31
N PHE A 94 -0.95 3.92 7.39
CA PHE A 94 -0.69 2.84 6.45
C PHE A 94 -0.37 1.47 7.09
N THR A 95 -0.80 1.22 8.33
CA THR A 95 -0.61 -0.07 9.03
C THR A 95 -1.84 -0.99 8.98
N ASP A 96 -2.99 -0.51 8.51
CA ASP A 96 -4.21 -1.31 8.37
C ASP A 96 -4.57 -1.47 6.88
N PRO A 97 -4.36 -2.66 6.28
CA PRO A 97 -4.57 -2.86 4.84
C PRO A 97 -6.04 -2.67 4.44
N LYS A 98 -7.00 -3.06 5.30
CA LYS A 98 -8.43 -2.87 5.02
C LYS A 98 -8.78 -1.38 5.02
N LYS A 99 -8.19 -0.60 5.93
CA LYS A 99 -8.37 0.86 5.98
C LYS A 99 -7.76 1.54 4.76
N VAL A 100 -6.55 1.17 4.34
CA VAL A 100 -5.90 1.74 3.15
C VAL A 100 -6.72 1.43 1.90
N ALA A 101 -7.09 0.17 1.67
CA ALA A 101 -7.90 -0.23 0.50
C ALA A 101 -9.25 0.50 0.44
N LYS A 102 -9.95 0.61 1.58
CA LYS A 102 -11.22 1.34 1.68
C LYS A 102 -11.08 2.79 1.25
N TRP A 103 -10.05 3.48 1.76
CA TRP A 103 -9.87 4.91 1.51
C TRP A 103 -9.31 5.20 0.13
N PHE A 104 -8.45 4.35 -0.45
CA PHE A 104 -8.10 4.48 -1.86
C PHE A 104 -9.33 4.39 -2.75
N ARG A 105 -10.18 3.36 -2.56
CA ARG A 105 -11.40 3.22 -3.36
C ARG A 105 -12.31 4.46 -3.28
N ARG A 106 -12.54 4.98 -2.08
CA ARG A 106 -13.43 6.14 -1.87
C ARG A 106 -12.82 7.45 -2.37
N ASN A 107 -11.56 7.71 -2.01
CA ASN A 107 -10.92 8.99 -2.28
C ASN A 107 -10.56 9.11 -3.76
N CYS A 108 -10.05 8.05 -4.41
CA CYS A 108 -9.80 8.08 -5.85
C CYS A 108 -11.10 8.33 -6.62
N LYS A 109 -12.19 7.62 -6.31
CA LYS A 109 -13.48 7.86 -6.99
C LYS A 109 -14.00 9.28 -6.76
N TRP A 110 -13.88 9.79 -5.54
CA TRP A 110 -14.39 11.13 -5.22
C TRP A 110 -13.57 12.27 -5.83
N THR A 111 -12.25 12.10 -5.91
CA THR A 111 -11.30 13.10 -6.42
C THR A 111 -11.13 13.00 -7.93
N LEU A 112 -10.91 11.81 -8.47
CA LEU A 112 -10.56 11.57 -9.87
C LEU A 112 -11.72 11.05 -10.72
N GLY A 113 -12.86 10.69 -10.10
CA GLY A 113 -14.00 10.12 -10.82
C GLY A 113 -13.84 8.64 -11.19
N ARG A 114 -12.69 8.02 -10.87
CA ARG A 114 -12.37 6.62 -11.14
C ARG A 114 -11.57 6.00 -10.00
N GLU A 115 -11.37 4.69 -10.02
CA GLU A 115 -10.37 4.08 -9.13
C GLU A 115 -8.96 4.44 -9.59
N CYS A 116 -8.04 4.58 -8.63
CA CYS A 116 -6.64 4.68 -8.95
C CYS A 116 -6.13 3.33 -9.48
N THR A 117 -5.22 3.37 -10.45
CA THR A 117 -4.51 2.19 -10.96
C THR A 117 -3.59 1.61 -9.88
N ALA A 118 -3.04 0.42 -10.13
CA ALA A 118 -2.07 -0.17 -9.21
C ALA A 118 -0.82 0.74 -9.06
N ALA A 119 -0.27 1.21 -10.18
CA ALA A 119 0.85 2.14 -10.20
C ALA A 119 0.56 3.45 -9.44
N GLU A 120 -0.61 4.07 -9.65
CA GLU A 120 -0.98 5.29 -8.92
C GLU A 120 -1.05 5.08 -7.40
N LYS A 121 -1.56 3.93 -6.96
CA LYS A 121 -1.62 3.57 -5.53
C LYS A 121 -0.21 3.34 -4.96
N ALA A 122 0.64 2.61 -5.68
CA ALA A 122 2.01 2.35 -5.27
C ALA A 122 2.83 3.65 -5.17
N ASN A 123 2.73 4.52 -6.17
CA ASN A 123 3.39 5.82 -6.22
C ASN A 123 2.95 6.72 -5.06
N LEU A 124 1.63 6.88 -4.87
CA LEU A 124 1.09 7.68 -3.76
C LEU A 124 1.54 7.15 -2.41
N LEU A 125 1.44 5.85 -2.18
CA LEU A 125 1.72 5.28 -0.88
C LEU A 125 3.22 5.30 -0.55
N SER A 126 4.08 5.09 -1.55
CA SER A 126 5.54 5.18 -1.40
C SER A 126 5.99 6.61 -1.10
N TRP A 127 5.43 7.59 -1.81
CA TRP A 127 5.67 9.00 -1.50
C TRP A 127 5.16 9.39 -0.11
N LEU A 128 3.93 9.02 0.24
CA LEU A 128 3.39 9.31 1.57
C LEU A 128 4.19 8.66 2.69
N ASN A 129 4.82 7.51 2.44
CA ASN A 129 5.64 6.81 3.43
C ASN A 129 6.98 7.51 3.70
N SER A 130 7.51 8.27 2.73
CA SER A 130 8.76 9.02 2.91
C SER A 130 8.60 10.36 3.66
N LEU A 131 7.39 10.65 4.17
CA LEU A 131 7.04 11.92 4.83
C LEU A 131 7.02 11.84 6.37
#